data_AF-A0A1V3U581-F1
#
_entry.id   AF-A0A1V3U581-F1
#
_cell.length_a   1.000
_cell.length_b   1.000
_cell.length_c   1.000
_cell.angle_alpha   90.00
_cell.angle_beta   90.00
_cell.angle_gamma   90.00
#
_symmetry.space_group_name_H-M   'P 1'
#
loop_
_entity.id
_entity.type
_entity.pdbx_description
1 polymer ?
#
loop_
_entity_poly.entity_id
_entity_poly.type
_entity_poly.pdbx_seq_one_letter_code
_entity_poly.pdbx_strand_id
1 'polypeptide(L)'
;MKLIKFTSFLMVMLLGIAVQAQKKDYLSVPGPVKFNQASWNLSWSSHPSDNYYKQEYLTPGEQPDTYKKMLMLDYISGNFALNDVAGQKINELKKLKETNPVVQFQLYENNGEVILDFLLSANDAKGNISIIERNIYRYKKTTDSSGQPGILLFGLSERAYAPDIHKFLTDLKDNAQTSLNAVAAFTIPSISLKGK
;
A
#
# COMPACT_ATOMS: atom_id res chain seq x y z
N MET A 1 34.34 -6.85 -3.50
CA MET A 1 32.86 -6.94 -3.53
C MET A 1 32.33 -5.65 -2.92
N LYS A 2 31.94 -4.67 -3.74
CA LYS A 2 31.54 -3.34 -3.24
C LYS A 2 30.14 -3.44 -2.64
N LEU A 3 30.07 -3.21 -1.34
CA LEU A 3 28.83 -3.13 -0.56
C LEU A 3 28.03 -1.93 -1.07
N ILE A 4 26.96 -2.17 -1.83
CA ILE A 4 26.02 -1.13 -2.22
C ILE A 4 25.25 -0.77 -0.94
N LYS A 5 25.63 0.34 -0.31
CA LYS A 5 24.88 0.93 0.79
C LYS A 5 23.58 1.50 0.23
N PHE A 6 22.52 0.71 0.24
CA PHE A 6 21.17 1.27 0.14
C PHE A 6 20.91 2.02 1.45
N THR A 7 21.02 3.34 1.39
CA THR A 7 20.54 4.23 2.43
C THR A 7 19.09 3.90 2.70
N SER A 8 18.83 3.41 3.91
CA SER A 8 17.50 3.19 4.47
C SER A 8 16.67 4.47 4.25
N PHE A 9 15.72 4.42 3.32
CA PHE A 9 14.79 5.53 3.12
C PHE A 9 13.76 5.46 4.25
N LEU A 10 14.10 6.09 5.36
CA LEU A 10 13.21 6.31 6.48
C LEU A 10 12.11 7.26 6.01
N MET A 11 10.96 6.73 5.57
CA MET A 11 9.78 7.53 5.27
C MET A 11 9.10 7.93 6.58
N VAL A 12 9.66 8.93 7.28
CA VAL A 12 8.91 9.70 8.28
C VAL A 12 7.98 10.62 7.51
N MET A 13 6.72 10.25 7.35
CA MET A 13 5.70 11.15 6.83
C MET A 13 4.92 11.74 8.02
N LEU A 14 5.53 12.72 8.67
CA LEU A 14 4.89 13.56 9.68
C LEU A 14 5.44 14.97 9.54
N LEU A 15 4.87 15.74 8.61
CA LEU A 15 4.66 17.19 8.65
C LEU A 15 4.06 17.64 7.30
N GLY A 16 2.84 18.19 7.37
CA GLY A 16 2.08 18.64 6.23
C GLY A 16 2.74 19.81 5.51
N ILE A 17 3.16 19.57 4.27
CA ILE A 17 3.06 20.56 3.21
C ILE A 17 2.29 19.86 2.11
N ALA A 18 0.99 20.14 2.02
CA ALA A 18 0.19 19.78 0.87
C ALA A 18 0.64 20.64 -0.32
N VAL A 19 1.78 20.30 -0.91
CA VAL A 19 1.99 20.61 -2.32
C VAL A 19 0.88 19.84 -3.02
N GLN A 20 -0.11 20.54 -3.57
CA GLN A 20 -1.04 19.97 -4.53
C GLN A 20 -0.23 19.59 -5.78
N ALA A 21 0.52 18.50 -5.68
CA ALA A 21 1.11 17.86 -6.82
C ALA A 21 -0.05 17.54 -7.76
N GLN A 22 0.06 18.00 -9.01
CA GLN A 22 -0.92 17.68 -10.04
C GLN A 22 -1.09 16.16 -10.06
N LYS A 23 -2.32 15.68 -9.84
CA LYS A 23 -2.66 14.25 -9.84
C LYS A 23 -2.33 13.70 -11.23
N LYS A 24 -1.17 13.05 -11.34
CA LYS A 24 -0.66 12.53 -12.60
C LYS A 24 -0.89 11.02 -12.60
N ASP A 25 -1.64 10.57 -13.58
CA ASP A 25 -1.74 9.15 -13.88
C ASP A 25 -0.44 8.70 -14.57
N TYR A 26 0.44 8.08 -13.80
CA TYR A 26 1.66 7.42 -14.24
C TYR A 26 1.42 6.00 -14.75
N LEU A 27 0.36 5.33 -14.31
CA LEU A 27 0.14 3.90 -14.54
C LEU A 27 -0.86 3.57 -15.65
N SER A 28 -1.57 4.58 -16.18
CA SER A 28 -2.59 4.44 -17.22
C SER A 28 -3.75 3.53 -16.82
N VAL A 29 -4.07 3.50 -15.53
CA VAL A 29 -5.15 2.68 -14.98
C VAL A 29 -6.48 3.39 -15.26
N PRO A 30 -7.42 2.76 -16.00
CA PRO A 30 -8.72 3.38 -16.28
C PRO A 30 -9.46 3.73 -14.98
N GLY A 31 -9.83 5.00 -14.83
CA GLY A 31 -10.55 5.51 -13.67
C GLY A 31 -12.07 5.61 -13.90
N PRO A 32 -12.87 5.49 -12.84
CA PRO A 32 -12.51 5.07 -11.49
C PRO A 32 -12.23 3.56 -11.41
N VAL A 33 -11.30 3.16 -10.53
CA VAL A 33 -11.06 1.74 -10.23
C VAL A 33 -12.31 1.18 -9.53
N LYS A 34 -12.83 0.06 -10.04
CA LYS A 34 -13.98 -0.64 -9.44
C LYS A 34 -13.46 -1.77 -8.56
N PHE A 35 -13.62 -1.64 -7.25
CA PHE A 35 -13.15 -2.63 -6.29
C PHE A 35 -14.17 -2.79 -5.16
N ASN A 36 -14.54 -4.04 -4.88
CA ASN A 36 -15.46 -4.42 -3.82
C ASN A 36 -16.75 -3.57 -3.80
N GLN A 37 -17.43 -3.48 -4.95
CA GLN A 37 -18.66 -2.70 -5.18
C GLN A 37 -18.52 -1.16 -5.03
N ALA A 38 -17.33 -0.65 -4.73
CA ALA A 38 -17.04 0.78 -4.64
C ALA A 38 -16.27 1.32 -5.85
N SER A 39 -16.38 2.64 -6.06
CA SER A 39 -15.62 3.38 -7.09
C SER A 39 -14.54 4.21 -6.44
N TRP A 40 -13.31 4.08 -6.93
CA TRP A 40 -12.13 4.69 -6.35
C TRP A 40 -11.46 5.61 -7.37
N ASN A 41 -11.33 6.89 -7.02
CA ASN A 41 -10.77 7.91 -7.89
C ASN A 41 -9.31 8.18 -7.52
N LEU A 42 -8.47 8.42 -8.52
CA LEU A 42 -7.08 8.83 -8.29
C LEU A 42 -7.08 10.09 -7.42
N SER A 43 -6.47 9.98 -6.24
CA SER A 43 -6.43 11.06 -5.26
C SER A 43 -5.03 11.66 -5.16
N TRP A 44 -4.00 10.81 -5.24
CA TRP A 44 -2.61 11.22 -5.15
C TRP A 44 -1.72 10.30 -5.99
N SER A 45 -0.57 10.81 -6.40
CA SER A 45 0.40 10.08 -7.22
C SER A 45 1.80 10.61 -7.00
N SER A 46 2.81 9.75 -7.10
CA SER A 46 4.22 10.15 -7.03
C SER A 46 5.11 9.23 -7.87
N HIS A 47 6.25 9.78 -8.28
CA HIS A 47 7.34 9.07 -8.96
C HIS A 47 8.65 9.36 -8.21
N PRO A 48 8.86 8.73 -7.03
CA PRO A 48 9.95 9.09 -6.12
C PRO A 48 11.36 8.70 -6.61
N SER A 49 11.46 7.75 -7.55
CA SER A 49 12.71 7.37 -8.22
C SER A 49 12.40 6.91 -9.64
N ASP A 50 13.40 6.91 -10.52
CA ASP A 50 13.28 6.57 -11.95
C ASP A 50 12.53 5.27 -12.24
N ASN A 51 12.57 4.32 -11.30
CA ASN A 51 11.96 3.01 -11.44
C ASN A 51 10.75 2.75 -10.54
N TYR A 52 10.28 3.73 -9.76
CA TYR A 52 9.20 3.52 -8.79
C TYR A 52 8.08 4.53 -8.99
N TYR A 53 6.86 4.02 -9.08
CA TYR A 53 5.64 4.79 -9.34
C TYR A 53 4.60 4.43 -8.29
N LYS A 54 3.89 5.43 -7.79
CA LYS A 54 2.87 5.28 -6.74
C LYS A 54 1.60 6.01 -7.13
N GLN A 55 0.46 5.37 -6.91
CA GLN A 55 -0.85 5.96 -7.06
C GLN A 55 -1.76 5.53 -5.92
N GLU A 56 -2.46 6.49 -5.33
CA GLU A 56 -3.42 6.29 -4.27
C GLU A 56 -4.80 6.71 -4.72
N TYR A 57 -5.79 5.89 -4.41
CA TYR A 57 -7.17 6.09 -4.81
C TYR A 57 -8.07 6.09 -3.59
N LEU A 58 -9.02 7.02 -3.59
CA LEU A 58 -9.98 7.20 -2.50
C LEU A 58 -11.41 7.11 -3.03
N THR A 59 -12.32 6.71 -2.15
CA THR A 59 -13.76 6.82 -2.38
C THR A 59 -14.20 8.28 -2.30
N PRO A 60 -15.34 8.66 -2.92
CA PRO A 60 -15.87 10.01 -2.82
C PRO A 60 -16.06 10.45 -1.37
N GLY A 61 -15.57 11.65 -1.04
CA GLY A 61 -15.69 12.25 0.29
C GLY A 61 -14.50 12.00 1.22
N GLU A 62 -13.63 11.02 0.93
CA GLU A 62 -12.41 10.79 1.71
C GLU A 62 -11.27 11.74 1.34
N GLN A 63 -10.39 12.01 2.31
CA GLN A 63 -9.22 12.88 2.15
C GLN A 63 -7.93 12.11 2.43
N PRO A 64 -6.81 12.40 1.73
CA PRO A 64 -5.55 11.67 1.91
C PRO A 64 -5.03 11.63 3.36
N ASP A 65 -5.30 12.65 4.17
CA ASP A 65 -4.77 12.72 5.54
C ASP A 65 -5.66 11.99 6.56
N THR A 66 -6.95 11.79 6.26
CA THR A 66 -7.97 11.30 7.20
C THR A 66 -8.83 10.17 6.65
N TYR A 67 -8.36 9.49 5.59
CA TYR A 67 -9.08 8.41 4.95
C TYR A 67 -9.37 7.25 5.91
N LYS A 68 -10.52 6.61 5.73
CA LYS A 68 -10.83 5.33 6.36
C LYS A 68 -10.45 4.17 5.45
N LYS A 69 -10.53 4.33 4.13
CA LYS A 69 -10.04 3.33 3.19
C LYS A 69 -9.30 3.94 2.01
N MET A 70 -8.22 3.29 1.60
CA MET A 70 -7.41 3.70 0.45
C MET A 70 -7.01 2.48 -0.37
N LEU A 71 -7.10 2.60 -1.70
CA LEU A 71 -6.42 1.67 -2.59
C LEU A 71 -5.08 2.24 -3.03
N MET A 72 -4.09 1.37 -3.15
CA MET A 72 -2.74 1.71 -3.58
C MET A 72 -2.35 0.89 -4.80
N LEU A 73 -1.75 1.54 -5.79
CA LEU A 73 -1.05 0.88 -6.88
C LEU A 73 0.37 1.41 -6.94
N ASP A 74 1.31 0.51 -6.67
CA ASP A 74 2.73 0.77 -6.66
C ASP A 74 3.38 -0.08 -7.75
N TYR A 75 4.22 0.50 -8.58
CA TYR A 75 4.91 -0.21 -9.66
C TYR A 75 6.41 0.02 -9.59
N ILE A 76 7.19 -1.06 -9.58
CA ILE A 76 8.65 -1.02 -9.64
C ILE A 76 9.08 -1.60 -10.99
N SER A 77 9.63 -0.77 -11.88
CA SER A 77 10.13 -1.20 -13.19
C SER A 77 11.49 -1.85 -13.07
N GLY A 78 11.65 -3.03 -13.66
CA GLY A 78 12.89 -3.79 -13.66
C GLY A 78 12.67 -5.28 -13.38
N ASN A 79 13.70 -6.06 -13.62
CA ASN A 79 13.67 -7.51 -13.39
C ASN A 79 14.12 -7.83 -11.96
N PHE A 80 13.19 -7.72 -11.01
CA PHE A 80 13.44 -8.02 -9.60
C PHE A 80 12.83 -9.36 -9.19
N ALA A 81 13.40 -10.00 -8.16
CA ALA A 81 12.76 -11.12 -7.50
C ALA A 81 11.60 -10.62 -6.64
N LEU A 82 10.45 -11.29 -6.72
CA LEU A 82 9.24 -10.90 -6.00
C LEU A 82 9.46 -10.91 -4.47
N ASN A 83 10.13 -11.96 -4.00
CA ASN A 83 10.43 -12.15 -2.58
C ASN A 83 11.39 -11.10 -2.02
N ASP A 84 12.27 -10.53 -2.85
CA ASP A 84 13.15 -9.44 -2.42
C ASP A 84 12.36 -8.15 -2.22
N VAL A 85 11.38 -7.86 -3.09
CA VAL A 85 10.52 -6.68 -2.96
C VAL A 85 9.54 -6.82 -1.80
N ALA A 86 8.82 -7.94 -1.72
CA ALA A 86 7.91 -8.19 -0.58
C ALA A 86 8.70 -8.28 0.75
N GLY A 87 9.89 -8.89 0.70
CA GLY A 87 10.80 -9.05 1.84
C GLY A 87 11.25 -7.74 2.47
N GLN A 88 11.37 -6.66 1.68
CA GLN A 88 11.68 -5.33 2.22
C GLN A 88 10.60 -4.86 3.20
N LYS A 89 9.32 -4.96 2.82
CA LYS A 89 8.20 -4.58 3.71
C LYS A 89 8.13 -5.50 4.93
N ILE A 90 8.38 -6.80 4.76
CA ILE A 90 8.41 -7.75 5.90
C ILE A 90 9.52 -7.37 6.90
N ASN A 91 10.71 -7.00 6.41
CA ASN A 91 11.82 -6.59 7.28
C ASN A 91 11.52 -5.27 8.00
N GLU A 92 10.87 -4.32 7.31
CA GLU A 92 10.39 -3.08 7.93
C GLU A 92 9.39 -3.37 9.06
N LEU A 93 8.40 -4.25 8.82
CA LEU A 93 7.42 -4.63 9.84
C LEU A 93 8.06 -5.33 11.03
N LYS A 94 9.02 -6.24 10.79
CA LYS A 94 9.80 -6.88 11.87
C LYS A 94 10.53 -5.85 12.71
N LYS A 95 11.15 -4.85 12.08
CA LYS A 95 11.84 -3.77 12.78
C LYS A 95 10.88 -2.89 13.57
N LEU A 96 9.75 -2.51 12.96
CA LEU A 96 8.73 -1.68 13.60
C LEU A 96 8.11 -2.38 14.81
N LYS A 97 7.96 -3.71 14.76
CA LYS A 97 7.43 -4.51 15.86
C LYS A 97 8.27 -4.43 17.15
N GLU A 98 9.56 -4.11 17.05
CA GLU A 98 10.42 -3.93 18.22
C GLU A 98 9.96 -2.78 19.13
N THR A 99 9.30 -1.76 18.55
CA THR A 99 8.81 -0.59 19.29
C THR A 99 7.29 -0.41 19.21
N ASN A 100 6.61 -1.12 18.31
CA ASN A 100 5.17 -1.12 18.16
C ASN A 100 4.59 -2.54 18.38
N PRO A 101 4.08 -2.84 19.58
CA PRO A 101 3.55 -4.17 19.91
C PRO A 101 2.24 -4.52 19.17
N VAL A 102 1.58 -3.54 18.55
CA VAL A 102 0.37 -3.78 17.73
C VAL A 102 0.73 -4.49 16.42
N VAL A 103 1.99 -4.41 15.98
CA VAL A 103 2.41 -4.96 14.70
C VAL A 103 2.21 -6.48 14.65
N GLN A 104 1.32 -6.88 13.75
CA GLN A 104 1.01 -8.27 13.41
C GLN A 104 1.00 -8.38 11.89
N PHE A 105 1.47 -9.51 11.36
CA PHE A 105 1.42 -9.74 9.92
C PHE A 105 1.31 -11.22 9.59
N GLN A 106 0.69 -11.52 8.46
CA GLN A 106 0.54 -12.84 7.89
C GLN A 106 0.90 -12.80 6.41
N LEU A 107 1.61 -13.84 5.96
CA LEU A 107 2.04 -14.01 4.58
C LEU A 107 1.23 -15.13 3.93
N TYR A 108 0.77 -14.89 2.72
CA TYR A 108 0.14 -15.89 1.86
C TYR A 108 0.85 -15.89 0.51
N GLU A 109 1.10 -17.08 -0.03
CA GLU A 109 1.69 -17.26 -1.35
C GLU A 109 0.75 -18.08 -2.22
N ASN A 110 0.51 -17.65 -3.44
CA ASN A 110 -0.33 -18.37 -4.39
C ASN A 110 0.07 -18.05 -5.84
N ASN A 111 0.28 -19.07 -6.67
CA ASN A 111 0.56 -18.92 -8.11
C ASN A 111 1.67 -17.90 -8.45
N GLY A 112 2.72 -17.83 -7.61
CA GLY A 112 3.83 -16.90 -7.80
C GLY A 112 3.52 -15.44 -7.44
N GLU A 113 2.43 -15.18 -6.73
CA GLU A 113 2.10 -13.91 -6.09
C GLU A 113 2.24 -14.02 -4.56
N VAL A 114 2.44 -12.86 -3.92
CA VAL A 114 2.59 -12.75 -2.47
C VAL A 114 1.53 -11.79 -1.94
N ILE A 115 0.77 -12.21 -0.92
CA ILE A 115 -0.13 -11.32 -0.17
C ILE A 115 0.40 -11.18 1.25
N LEU A 116 0.64 -9.94 1.66
CA LEU A 116 1.06 -9.56 3.01
C LEU A 116 -0.08 -8.79 3.68
N ASP A 117 -0.71 -9.41 4.67
CA ASP A 117 -1.75 -8.80 5.50
C ASP A 117 -1.13 -8.38 6.83
N PHE A 118 -1.23 -7.11 7.20
CA PHE A 118 -0.59 -6.62 8.40
C PHE A 118 -1.36 -5.50 9.08
N LEU A 119 -1.22 -5.43 10.39
CA LEU A 119 -1.79 -4.42 11.27
C LEU A 119 -0.65 -3.61 11.89
N LEU A 120 -0.82 -2.30 11.99
CA LEU A 120 0.10 -1.42 12.72
C LEU A 120 -0.68 -0.29 13.39
N SER A 121 0.01 0.50 14.21
CA SER A 121 -0.57 1.67 14.85
C SER A 121 0.35 2.88 14.78
N ALA A 122 -0.23 4.06 15.00
CA ALA A 122 0.51 5.28 15.26
C ALA A 122 0.01 5.95 16.53
N ASN A 123 0.92 6.61 17.23
CA ASN A 123 0.62 7.33 18.45
C ASN A 123 0.38 8.82 18.17
N ASP A 124 -0.43 9.48 18.98
CA ASP A 124 -0.50 10.94 19.06
C ASP A 124 0.77 11.53 19.70
N ALA A 125 0.84 12.85 19.74
CA ALA A 125 1.95 13.59 20.37
C ALA A 125 2.11 13.32 21.88
N LYS A 126 1.10 12.70 22.53
CA LYS A 126 1.12 12.33 23.95
C LYS A 126 1.51 10.86 24.16
N GLY A 127 1.75 10.11 23.08
CA GLY A 127 2.11 8.70 23.14
C GLY A 127 0.93 7.72 23.19
N ASN A 128 -0.31 8.19 23.08
CA ASN A 128 -1.49 7.31 23.02
C ASN A 128 -1.71 6.83 21.59
N ILE A 129 -2.14 5.58 21.41
CA ILE A 129 -2.53 5.08 20.08
C ILE A 129 -3.70 5.92 19.56
N SER A 130 -3.49 6.61 18.44
CA SER A 130 -4.47 7.49 17.81
C SER A 130 -4.99 6.95 16.48
N ILE A 131 -4.20 6.09 15.84
CA ILE A 131 -4.53 5.43 14.58
C ILE A 131 -4.19 3.95 14.70
N ILE A 132 -5.08 3.11 14.19
CA ILE A 132 -4.77 1.73 13.84
C ILE A 132 -5.04 1.53 12.35
N GLU A 133 -4.18 0.78 11.68
CA GLU A 133 -4.25 0.59 10.24
C GLU A 133 -3.98 -0.86 9.89
N ARG A 134 -4.92 -1.47 9.17
CA ARG A 134 -4.71 -2.75 8.50
C ARG A 134 -4.39 -2.50 7.03
N ASN A 135 -3.39 -3.19 6.53
CA ASN A 135 -2.97 -3.16 5.15
C ASN A 135 -2.93 -4.57 4.58
N ILE A 136 -3.43 -4.74 3.37
CA ILE A 136 -3.37 -6.00 2.62
C ILE A 136 -2.69 -5.70 1.29
N TYR A 137 -1.42 -6.10 1.16
CA TYR A 137 -0.60 -5.84 0.00
C TYR A 137 -0.43 -7.10 -0.83
N ARG A 138 -0.89 -7.06 -2.09
CA ARG A 138 -0.72 -8.12 -3.08
C ARG A 138 0.35 -7.73 -4.08
N TYR A 139 1.47 -8.45 -4.05
CA TYR A 139 2.59 -8.31 -4.97
C TYR A 139 2.49 -9.34 -6.07
N LYS A 140 2.69 -8.91 -7.32
CA LYS A 140 2.86 -9.81 -8.45
C LYS A 140 3.91 -9.31 -9.43
N LYS A 141 4.57 -10.25 -10.10
CA LYS A 141 5.35 -9.93 -11.30
C LYS A 141 4.40 -9.56 -12.44
N THR A 142 4.82 -8.62 -13.26
CA THR A 142 4.06 -8.19 -14.43
C THR A 142 5.02 -7.69 -15.51
N THR A 143 4.47 -7.44 -16.69
CA THR A 143 5.12 -6.71 -17.77
C THR A 143 4.26 -5.49 -18.08
N ASP A 144 4.87 -4.32 -18.25
CA ASP A 144 4.15 -3.14 -18.72
C ASP A 144 3.76 -3.28 -20.20
N SER A 145 2.91 -2.38 -20.69
CA SER A 145 2.47 -2.38 -22.09
C SER A 145 3.60 -2.21 -23.12
N SER A 146 4.81 -1.81 -22.69
CA SER A 146 6.00 -1.68 -23.54
C SER A 146 6.89 -2.92 -23.51
N GLY A 147 6.47 -4.00 -22.83
CA GLY A 147 7.23 -5.23 -22.72
C GLY A 147 8.28 -5.22 -21.61
N GLN A 148 8.35 -4.18 -20.77
CA GLN A 148 9.34 -4.09 -19.71
C GLN A 148 8.86 -4.83 -18.45
N PRO A 149 9.71 -5.68 -17.83
CA PRO A 149 9.34 -6.38 -16.62
C PRO A 149 9.19 -5.41 -15.44
N GLY A 150 8.37 -5.80 -14.47
CA GLY A 150 8.24 -5.07 -13.21
C GLY A 150 7.51 -5.88 -12.14
N ILE A 151 7.40 -5.27 -10.97
CA ILE A 151 6.57 -5.76 -9.86
C ILE A 151 5.49 -4.74 -9.59
N LEU A 152 4.26 -5.23 -9.53
CA LEU A 152 3.08 -4.46 -9.18
C LEU A 152 2.64 -4.85 -7.76
N LEU A 153 2.37 -3.84 -6.94
CA LEU A 153 1.72 -3.96 -5.65
C LEU A 153 0.33 -3.34 -5.79
N PHE A 154 -0.71 -4.13 -5.51
CA PHE A 154 -2.07 -3.66 -5.27
C PHE A 154 -2.37 -3.76 -3.78
N GLY A 155 -2.71 -2.63 -3.15
CA GLY A 155 -2.89 -2.52 -1.71
C GLY A 155 -4.29 -2.04 -1.36
N LEU A 156 -4.84 -2.56 -0.26
CA LEU A 156 -5.95 -1.97 0.46
C LEU A 156 -5.45 -1.58 1.86
N SER A 157 -5.59 -0.30 2.21
CA SER A 157 -5.41 0.21 3.56
C SER A 157 -6.76 0.54 4.19
N GLU A 158 -6.98 0.12 5.43
CA GLU A 158 -8.17 0.38 6.23
C GLU A 158 -7.74 0.96 7.58
N ARG A 159 -8.15 2.21 7.87
CA ARG A 159 -7.81 2.94 9.08
C ARG A 159 -9.00 3.09 10.01
N ALA A 160 -8.71 3.04 11.31
CA ALA A 160 -9.57 3.59 12.33
C ALA A 160 -8.79 4.57 13.21
N TYR A 161 -9.51 5.58 13.66
CA TYR A 161 -8.99 6.66 14.49
C TYR A 161 -9.62 6.56 15.87
N ALA A 162 -8.93 7.03 16.91
CA ALA A 162 -9.55 7.18 18.22
C ALA A 162 -10.81 8.08 18.12
N PRO A 163 -11.92 7.72 18.78
CA PRO A 163 -12.09 6.64 19.75
C PRO A 163 -12.52 5.28 19.15
N ASP A 164 -12.71 5.17 17.84
CA ASP A 164 -13.35 4.02 17.16
C ASP A 164 -12.45 2.78 17.03
N ILE A 165 -11.20 2.84 17.49
CA ILE A 165 -10.18 1.77 17.36
C ILE A 165 -10.68 0.43 17.90
N HIS A 166 -11.32 0.42 19.08
CA HIS A 166 -11.79 -0.84 19.68
C HIS A 166 -12.88 -1.50 18.82
N LYS A 167 -13.79 -0.69 18.28
CA LYS A 167 -14.84 -1.18 17.39
C LYS A 167 -14.23 -1.77 16.12
N PHE A 168 -13.30 -1.05 15.50
CA PHE A 168 -12.59 -1.52 14.30
C PHE A 168 -11.89 -2.87 14.53
N LEU A 169 -11.17 -3.03 15.63
CA LEU A 169 -10.51 -4.29 15.97
C LEU A 169 -11.48 -5.45 16.18
N THR A 170 -12.66 -5.16 16.74
CA THR A 170 -13.72 -6.15 16.91
C THR A 170 -14.29 -6.56 15.56
N ASP A 171 -14.72 -5.59 14.74
CA ASP A 171 -15.25 -5.82 13.40
C ASP A 171 -14.23 -6.57 12.52
N LEU A 172 -12.93 -6.28 12.69
CA LEU A 172 -11.86 -6.91 11.96
C LEU A 172 -11.73 -8.39 12.31
N LYS A 173 -11.85 -8.78 13.58
CA LYS A 173 -11.81 -10.21 13.97
C LYS A 173 -12.93 -11.00 13.28
N ASP A 174 -14.10 -10.41 13.17
CA ASP A 174 -15.27 -11.07 12.60
C ASP A 174 -15.22 -11.13 11.06
N ASN A 175 -14.59 -10.13 10.42
CA ASN A 175 -14.69 -9.91 8.97
C ASN A 175 -13.35 -9.83 8.24
N ALA A 176 -12.23 -10.19 8.87
CA ALA A 176 -10.89 -10.06 8.30
C ALA A 176 -10.77 -10.68 6.90
N GLN A 177 -11.43 -11.83 6.70
CA GLN A 177 -11.37 -12.59 5.46
C GLN A 177 -12.06 -11.88 4.28
N THR A 178 -13.04 -11.01 4.55
CA THR A 178 -13.80 -10.30 3.50
C THR A 178 -12.88 -9.40 2.67
N SER A 179 -12.15 -8.49 3.33
CA SER A 179 -11.19 -7.61 2.64
C SER A 179 -10.04 -8.39 2.00
N LEU A 180 -9.55 -9.43 2.68
CA LEU A 180 -8.47 -10.28 2.16
C LEU A 180 -8.88 -11.00 0.86
N ASN A 181 -10.07 -11.61 0.84
CA ASN A 181 -10.61 -12.26 -0.34
C ASN A 181 -10.86 -11.26 -1.48
N ALA A 182 -11.35 -10.07 -1.17
CA ALA A 182 -11.56 -9.03 -2.19
C ALA A 182 -10.24 -8.62 -2.86
N VAL A 183 -9.16 -8.44 -2.09
CA VAL A 183 -7.82 -8.13 -2.63
C VAL A 183 -7.26 -9.30 -3.45
N ALA A 184 -7.39 -10.53 -2.94
CA ALA A 184 -6.94 -11.74 -3.64
C ALA A 184 -7.68 -11.97 -4.98
N ALA A 185 -8.99 -11.69 -5.02
CA ALA A 185 -9.83 -11.90 -6.20
C ALA A 185 -9.75 -10.75 -7.22
N PHE A 186 -9.20 -9.60 -6.86
CA PHE A 186 -9.20 -8.43 -7.73
C PHE A 186 -8.40 -8.67 -9.02
N THR A 187 -9.01 -8.41 -10.17
CA THR A 187 -8.30 -8.40 -11.46
C THR A 187 -7.63 -7.05 -11.66
N ILE A 188 -6.34 -6.98 -11.32
CA ILE A 188 -5.57 -5.74 -11.45
C ILE A 188 -5.42 -5.39 -12.95
N PRO A 189 -5.81 -4.16 -13.39
CA PRO A 189 -5.67 -3.74 -14.78
C PRO A 189 -4.21 -3.77 -15.28
N SER A 190 -4.04 -3.90 -16.60
CA SER A 190 -2.74 -3.76 -17.24
C SER A 190 -2.17 -2.35 -17.03
N ILE A 191 -0.86 -2.26 -16.85
CA ILE A 191 -0.14 -1.01 -16.56
C ILE A 191 0.58 -0.51 -17.81
N SER A 192 0.48 0.80 -18.06
CA SER A 192 1.28 1.49 -19.06
C SER A 192 1.93 2.72 -18.42
N LEU A 193 3.27 2.71 -18.34
CA LEU A 193 4.02 3.76 -17.68
C LEU A 193 4.02 5.05 -18.51
N LYS A 194 3.65 6.17 -17.89
CA LYS A 194 3.72 7.52 -18.45
C LYS A 194 4.78 8.35 -17.73
N GLY A 195 5.43 9.26 -18.46
CA GLY A 195 6.36 10.22 -17.88
C GLY A 195 7.69 9.64 -17.44
N LYS A 196 8.22 8.69 -18.22
CA LYS A 196 9.66 8.36 -18.25
C LYS A 196 10.49 9.59 -18.58
#